data_AF-A0A060CKB9-F1
#
_entry.id   AF-A0A060CKB9-F1
#
_cell.length_a   1.000
_cell.length_b   1.000
_cell.length_c   1.000
_cell.angle_alpha   90.00
_cell.angle_beta   90.00
_cell.angle_gamma   90.00
#
_symmetry.space_group_name_H-M   'P 1'
#
loop_
_entity.id
_entity.type
_entity.pdbx_description
1 polymer ?
#
loop_
_entity_poly.entity_id
_entity_poly.type
_entity_poly.pdbx_seq_one_letter_code
_entity_poly.pdbx_strand_id
1 'polypeptide(L)'
;MLPTAVGLAASWDEELIEEVGRALGTEASRLGVSVLLGPGLNIKRSPMGGRNFEYASEDPLVAGRYGAAMVTGIQSAGVAATPKHFAVNNQETDRLRVSAQVSERALREIYLPAFEHVVRNARPWAFMCAY
;
A
#
# COMPACT_ATOMS: atom_id res chain seq x y z
N MET A 1 13.74 -4.38 -10.91
CA MET A 1 12.31 -4.67 -11.16
C MET A 1 11.91 -5.84 -10.27
N LEU A 2 10.82 -5.74 -9.52
CA LEU A 2 10.38 -6.72 -8.52
C LEU A 2 8.96 -7.21 -8.83
N PRO A 3 8.50 -8.34 -8.25
CA PRO A 3 7.12 -8.80 -8.43
C PRO A 3 6.11 -7.74 -8.00
N THR A 4 4.92 -7.78 -8.61
CA THR A 4 3.83 -6.85 -8.27
C THR A 4 3.27 -7.16 -6.88
N ALA A 5 2.56 -6.20 -6.27
CA ALA A 5 2.08 -6.34 -4.89
C ALA A 5 1.15 -7.54 -4.69
N VAL A 6 0.32 -7.90 -5.69
CA VAL A 6 -0.50 -9.13 -5.62
C VAL A 6 0.37 -10.40 -5.55
N GLY A 7 1.48 -10.44 -6.29
CA GLY A 7 2.39 -11.58 -6.29
C GLY A 7 3.16 -11.67 -4.97
N LEU A 8 3.63 -10.53 -4.45
CA LEU A 8 4.31 -10.47 -3.15
C LEU A 8 3.37 -10.81 -2.00
N ALA A 9 2.16 -10.25 -1.96
CA ALA A 9 1.20 -10.54 -0.90
C ALA A 9 0.75 -12.02 -0.89
N ALA A 10 0.82 -12.71 -2.03
CA ALA A 10 0.54 -14.13 -2.11
C ALA A 10 1.60 -15.03 -1.45
N SER A 11 2.75 -14.48 -1.02
CA SER A 11 3.72 -15.24 -0.21
C SER A 11 3.27 -15.40 1.25
N TRP A 12 2.44 -14.48 1.76
CA TRP A 12 2.09 -14.37 3.18
C TRP A 12 3.31 -14.28 4.11
N ASP A 13 4.43 -13.78 3.59
CA ASP A 13 5.72 -13.72 4.26
C ASP A 13 6.14 -12.27 4.49
N GLU A 14 5.92 -11.77 5.71
CA GLU A 14 6.24 -10.40 6.11
C GLU A 14 7.74 -10.13 6.12
N GLU A 15 8.57 -11.12 6.44
CA GLU A 15 10.04 -10.98 6.46
C GLU A 15 10.56 -10.78 5.04
N LEU A 16 10.07 -11.59 4.09
CA LEU A 16 10.36 -11.44 2.67
C LEU A 16 9.92 -10.06 2.14
N ILE A 17 8.72 -9.60 2.53
CA ILE A 17 8.20 -8.30 2.08
C ILE A 17 9.07 -7.16 2.64
N GLU A 18 9.54 -7.27 3.88
CA GLU A 18 10.46 -6.29 4.47
C GLU A 18 11.81 -6.28 3.74
N GLU A 19 12.36 -7.45 3.39
CA GLU A 19 13.59 -7.56 2.59
C GLU A 19 13.45 -6.88 1.23
N VAL A 20 12.32 -7.12 0.55
CA VAL A 20 11.97 -6.45 -0.71
C VAL A 20 11.90 -4.93 -0.52
N GLY A 21 11.27 -4.46 0.56
CA GLY A 21 11.21 -3.04 0.91
C GLY A 21 12.60 -2.44 1.14
N ARG A 22 13.47 -3.14 1.85
CA ARG A 22 14.86 -2.72 2.12
C ARG A 22 15.69 -2.63 0.86
N ALA A 23 15.51 -3.56 -0.07
CA ALA A 23 16.16 -3.52 -1.38
C ALA A 23 15.72 -2.27 -2.18
N LEU A 24 14.41 -1.99 -2.22
CA LEU A 24 13.87 -0.79 -2.86
C LEU A 24 14.40 0.51 -2.22
N GLY A 25 14.38 0.60 -0.90
CA GLY A 25 14.91 1.75 -0.17
C GLY A 25 16.40 1.98 -0.43
N THR A 26 17.19 0.89 -0.48
CA THR A 26 18.64 0.96 -0.77
C THR A 26 18.90 1.47 -2.19
N GLU A 27 18.16 0.99 -3.20
CA GLU A 27 18.29 1.51 -4.57
C GLU A 27 17.87 2.97 -4.67
N ALA A 28 16.73 3.34 -4.07
CA ALA A 28 16.26 4.72 -4.05
C ALA A 28 17.28 5.67 -3.43
N SER A 29 17.85 5.31 -2.28
CA SER A 29 18.89 6.07 -1.60
C SER A 29 20.13 6.25 -2.48
N ARG A 30 20.61 5.18 -3.13
CA ARG A 30 21.75 5.23 -4.07
C ARG A 30 21.50 6.14 -5.28
N LEU A 31 20.24 6.25 -5.71
CA LEU A 31 19.82 7.10 -6.82
C LEU A 31 19.44 8.52 -6.37
N GLY A 32 19.60 8.87 -5.10
CA GLY A 32 19.26 10.19 -4.56
C GLY A 32 17.75 10.46 -4.45
N VAL A 33 16.92 9.41 -4.46
CA VAL A 33 15.47 9.51 -4.28
C VAL A 33 15.12 9.43 -2.80
N SER A 34 14.59 10.51 -2.25
CA SER A 34 14.24 10.59 -0.82
C SER A 34 12.84 10.06 -0.48
N VAL A 35 11.95 9.91 -1.46
CA VAL A 35 10.56 9.48 -1.26
C VAL A 35 10.16 8.48 -2.33
N LEU A 36 9.74 7.29 -1.89
CA LEU A 36 9.16 6.26 -2.74
C LEU A 36 7.63 6.31 -2.67
N LEU A 37 6.99 6.40 -3.84
CA LEU A 37 5.53 6.50 -3.97
C LEU A 37 4.86 5.12 -3.86
N GLY A 38 4.96 4.47 -2.71
CA GLY A 38 4.31 3.20 -2.39
C GLY A 38 4.50 2.82 -0.92
N PRO A 39 3.86 1.75 -0.44
CA PRO A 39 3.07 0.74 -1.19
C PRO A 39 1.63 1.15 -1.54
N GLY A 40 1.04 0.43 -2.50
CA GLY A 40 -0.40 0.51 -2.81
C GLY A 40 -1.24 -0.39 -1.90
N LEU A 41 -2.21 0.16 -1.17
CA LEU A 41 -2.99 -0.51 -0.12
C LEU A 41 -4.51 -0.46 -0.32
N ASN A 42 -4.99 0.02 -1.48
CA ASN A 42 -6.42 0.01 -1.74
C ASN A 42 -6.95 -1.44 -1.79
N ILE A 43 -8.10 -1.67 -1.15
CA ILE A 43 -8.79 -2.97 -1.16
C ILE A 43 -9.18 -3.36 -2.59
N LYS A 44 -8.97 -4.63 -2.95
CA LYS A 44 -9.44 -5.20 -4.23
C LYS A 44 -10.95 -5.45 -4.18
N ARG A 45 -11.74 -4.37 -4.19
CA ARG A 45 -13.21 -4.41 -4.09
C ARG A 45 -13.86 -5.29 -5.18
N SER A 46 -13.30 -5.24 -6.39
CA SER A 46 -13.77 -6.01 -7.54
C SER A 46 -12.55 -6.52 -8.30
N PRO A 47 -12.58 -7.75 -8.85
CA PRO A 47 -11.48 -8.26 -9.68
C PRO A 47 -11.24 -7.41 -10.94
N MET A 48 -12.23 -6.64 -11.39
CA MET A 48 -12.14 -5.75 -12.56
C MET A 48 -11.35 -4.45 -12.31
N GLY A 49 -10.85 -4.23 -11.09
CA GLY A 49 -10.04 -3.07 -10.75
C GLY A 49 -8.72 -3.04 -11.54
N GLY A 50 -8.56 -2.06 -12.43
CA GLY A 50 -7.39 -1.96 -13.33
C GLY A 50 -6.03 -1.82 -12.63
N ARG A 51 -6.01 -1.47 -11.33
CA ARG A 51 -4.80 -1.36 -10.50
C ARG A 51 -4.65 -2.48 -9.47
N ASN A 52 -5.48 -3.53 -9.53
CA ASN A 52 -5.39 -4.64 -8.57
C ASN A 52 -4.02 -5.33 -8.55
N PHE A 53 -3.25 -5.27 -9.64
CA PHE A 53 -1.90 -5.86 -9.70
C PHE A 53 -0.95 -5.20 -8.68
N GLU A 54 -1.09 -3.90 -8.42
CA GLU A 54 -0.23 -3.15 -7.48
C GLU A 54 -0.84 -2.99 -6.08
N TYR A 55 -1.95 -3.67 -5.81
CA TYR A 55 -2.56 -3.77 -4.49
C TYR A 55 -2.37 -5.16 -3.90
N ALA A 56 -2.30 -5.26 -2.57
CA ALA A 56 -1.98 -6.50 -1.88
C ALA A 56 -3.15 -7.49 -1.86
N SER A 57 -4.30 -7.12 -1.28
CA SER A 57 -5.40 -8.06 -1.01
C SER A 57 -6.77 -7.40 -1.07
N GLU A 58 -7.82 -8.23 -1.13
CA GLU A 58 -9.20 -7.85 -0.81
C GLU A 58 -9.46 -7.80 0.70
N ASP A 59 -8.60 -8.46 1.49
CA ASP A 59 -8.68 -8.48 2.95
C ASP A 59 -7.81 -7.37 3.58
N PRO A 60 -8.38 -6.56 4.50
CA PRO A 60 -7.67 -5.44 5.12
C PRO A 60 -6.53 -5.87 6.06
N LEU A 61 -6.60 -7.04 6.70
CA LEU A 61 -5.54 -7.53 7.58
C LEU A 61 -4.30 -7.92 6.77
N VAL A 62 -4.49 -8.67 5.68
CA VAL A 62 -3.41 -9.04 4.76
C VAL A 62 -2.79 -7.80 4.12
N ALA A 63 -3.62 -6.86 3.64
CA ALA A 63 -3.13 -5.61 3.07
C ALA A 63 -2.36 -4.75 4.09
N GLY A 64 -2.84 -4.70 5.34
CA GLY A 64 -2.18 -3.99 6.44
C GLY A 64 -0.80 -4.56 6.77
N ARG A 65 -0.69 -5.89 6.95
CA ARG A 65 0.57 -6.59 7.24
C ARG A 65 1.59 -6.41 6.11
N TYR A 66 1.17 -6.61 4.87
CA TYR A 66 1.99 -6.32 3.69
C TYR A 66 2.48 -4.87 3.68
N GLY A 67 1.57 -3.92 3.92
CA GLY A 67 1.91 -2.50 3.94
C GLY A 67 2.91 -2.14 5.03
N ALA A 68 2.76 -2.72 6.22
CA ALA A 68 3.64 -2.42 7.35
C ALA A 68 5.05 -2.95 7.10
N ALA A 69 5.18 -4.20 6.67
CA ALA A 69 6.47 -4.80 6.31
C ALA A 69 7.19 -4.00 5.20
N MET A 70 6.47 -3.63 4.13
CA MET A 70 7.03 -2.87 3.03
C MET A 70 7.51 -1.47 3.46
N VAL A 71 6.71 -0.77 4.28
CA VAL A 71 7.07 0.55 4.83
C VAL A 71 8.29 0.45 5.74
N THR A 72 8.33 -0.52 6.65
CA THR A 72 9.47 -0.75 7.54
C THR A 72 10.74 -1.00 6.74
N GLY A 73 10.67 -1.88 5.74
CA GLY A 73 11.80 -2.19 4.85
C GLY A 73 12.33 -0.95 4.13
N ILE A 74 11.46 -0.21 3.44
CA ILE A 74 11.83 1.02 2.70
C ILE A 74 12.48 2.04 3.64
N GLN A 75 11.84 2.32 4.78
CA GLN A 75 12.30 3.37 5.71
C GLN A 75 13.57 2.99 6.46
N SER A 76 13.89 1.69 6.59
CA SER A 76 15.15 1.24 7.18
C SER A 76 16.39 1.72 6.39
N ALA A 77 16.23 2.07 5.12
CA ALA A 77 17.28 2.63 4.27
C ALA A 77 17.32 4.17 4.25
N GLY A 78 16.56 4.85 5.12
CA GLY A 78 16.51 6.31 5.19
C GLY A 78 15.69 6.99 4.09
N VAL A 79 14.83 6.24 3.41
CA VAL A 79 13.95 6.73 2.34
C VAL A 79 12.49 6.71 2.81
N ALA A 80 11.73 7.77 2.55
CA ALA A 80 10.32 7.83 2.93
C ALA A 80 9.49 6.83 2.12
N ALA A 81 8.69 6.00 2.78
CA ALA A 81 7.60 5.29 2.13
C ALA A 81 6.33 6.17 2.12
N THR A 82 5.49 6.00 1.10
CA THR A 82 4.25 6.75 0.90
C THR A 82 3.09 5.80 0.60
N PRO A 83 2.44 5.22 1.62
CA PRO A 83 1.27 4.38 1.40
C PRO A 83 0.17 5.13 0.65
N LYS A 84 -0.43 4.45 -0.33
CA LYS A 84 -1.38 5.05 -1.28
C LYS A 84 -2.48 4.08 -1.69
N HIS A 85 -3.64 4.53 -2.16
CA HIS A 85 -4.11 5.91 -2.21
C HIS A 85 -5.16 6.06 -1.11
N PHE A 86 -4.93 6.96 -0.18
CA PHE A 86 -5.77 7.16 0.98
C PHE A 86 -6.99 8.04 0.64
N ALA A 87 -8.22 7.54 0.56
CA ALA A 87 -8.66 6.15 0.69
C ALA A 87 -9.70 5.83 -0.42
N VAL A 88 -10.19 4.59 -0.45
CA VAL A 88 -11.34 4.17 -1.30
C VAL A 88 -11.14 4.38 -2.82
N ASN A 89 -9.90 4.36 -3.30
CA ASN A 89 -9.57 4.39 -4.73
C ASN A 89 -9.56 2.98 -5.33
N ASN A 90 -10.75 2.39 -5.51
CA ASN A 90 -10.90 0.96 -5.88
C ASN A 90 -11.38 0.74 -7.33
N GLN A 91 -11.47 1.79 -8.15
CA GLN A 91 -11.79 1.70 -9.57
C GLN A 91 -11.03 2.75 -10.38
N GLU A 92 -10.66 2.40 -11.61
CA GLU A 92 -9.96 3.33 -12.52
C GLU A 92 -10.94 4.19 -13.33
N THR A 93 -12.09 3.62 -13.66
CA THR A 93 -13.14 4.31 -14.40
C THR A 93 -13.57 5.55 -13.62
N ASP A 94 -13.38 6.70 -14.24
CA ASP A 94 -13.78 8.00 -13.71
C ASP A 94 -13.16 8.40 -12.37
N ARG A 95 -11.99 7.84 -12.01
CA ARG A 95 -11.35 8.04 -10.70
C ARG A 95 -11.05 9.50 -10.34
N LEU A 96 -11.00 10.42 -11.31
CA LEU A 96 -10.76 11.85 -11.09
C LEU A 96 -12.03 12.64 -10.71
N ARG A 97 -13.21 12.02 -10.78
CA ARG A 97 -14.51 12.69 -10.60
C ARG A 97 -15.51 11.91 -9.77
N VAL A 98 -15.39 10.58 -9.73
CA VAL A 98 -16.34 9.71 -9.04
C VAL A 98 -16.33 9.94 -7.53
N SER A 99 -17.52 10.00 -6.93
CA SER A 99 -17.68 10.01 -5.48
C SER A 99 -18.03 8.61 -4.97
N ALA A 100 -17.14 8.01 -4.17
CA ALA A 100 -17.39 6.72 -3.55
C ALA A 100 -18.33 6.88 -2.34
N GLN A 101 -19.58 6.41 -2.48
CA GLN A 101 -20.56 6.40 -1.40
C GLN A 101 -20.41 5.12 -0.56
N VAL A 102 -19.91 5.26 0.67
CA VAL A 102 -19.58 4.13 1.56
C VAL A 102 -20.14 4.38 2.95
N SER A 103 -20.73 3.36 3.58
CA SER A 103 -21.18 3.46 4.97
C SER A 103 -19.99 3.61 5.92
N GLU A 104 -20.19 4.26 7.06
CA GLU A 104 -19.13 4.42 8.07
C GLU A 104 -18.56 3.06 8.51
N ARG A 105 -19.44 2.06 8.67
CA ARG A 105 -19.03 0.69 9.01
C ARG A 105 -18.09 0.11 7.96
N ALA A 106 -18.46 0.14 6.68
CA ALA A 106 -17.60 -0.41 5.63
C ALA A 106 -16.29 0.40 5.49
N LEU A 107 -16.35 1.72 5.67
CA LEU A 107 -15.16 2.56 5.67
C LEU A 107 -14.18 2.12 6.78
N ARG A 108 -14.68 1.92 8.01
CA ARG A 108 -13.88 1.57 9.19
C ARG A 108 -13.49 0.10 9.27
N GLU A 109 -14.25 -0.82 8.70
CA GLU A 109 -13.97 -2.26 8.79
C GLU A 109 -13.24 -2.81 7.54
N ILE A 110 -13.30 -2.11 6.40
CA ILE A 110 -12.74 -2.62 5.13
C ILE A 110 -11.68 -1.67 4.56
N TYR A 111 -11.99 -0.39 4.35
CA TYR A 111 -11.13 0.47 3.53
C TYR A 111 -10.02 1.19 4.30
N LEU A 112 -10.25 1.51 5.58
CA LEU A 112 -9.28 2.18 6.45
C LEU A 112 -8.35 1.25 7.24
N PRO A 113 -8.71 0.01 7.65
CA PRO A 113 -7.86 -0.74 8.58
C PRO A 113 -6.46 -1.06 8.07
N ALA A 114 -6.27 -1.26 6.77
CA ALA A 114 -4.93 -1.47 6.21
C ALA A 114 -4.03 -0.23 6.45
N PHE A 115 -4.56 0.97 6.21
CA PHE A 115 -3.85 2.22 6.49
C PHE A 115 -3.65 2.44 7.99
N GLU A 116 -4.67 2.18 8.80
CA GLU A 116 -4.60 2.26 10.28
C GLU A 116 -3.50 1.35 10.84
N HIS A 117 -3.42 0.10 10.35
CA HIS A 117 -2.40 -0.86 10.73
C HIS A 117 -1.00 -0.35 10.38
N VAL A 118 -0.80 0.21 9.17
CA VAL A 118 0.48 0.77 8.75
C VAL A 118 0.89 1.98 9.60
N VAL A 119 -0.04 2.88 9.92
CA VAL A 119 0.23 4.02 10.81
C VAL A 119 0.74 3.55 12.18
N ARG A 120 0.04 2.56 12.77
CA ARG A 120 0.34 2.08 14.12
C ARG A 120 1.64 1.29 14.21
N ASN A 121 1.93 0.47 13.21
CA ASN A 121 3.01 -0.51 13.28
C ASN A 121 4.28 -0.10 12.53
N ALA A 122 4.19 0.74 11.50
CA ALA A 122 5.33 1.09 10.64
C ALA A 122 5.61 2.60 10.53
N ARG A 123 4.69 3.46 10.98
CA ARG A 123 4.86 4.94 11.03
C ARG A 123 5.40 5.52 9.71
N PRO A 124 4.63 5.43 8.62
CA PRO A 124 5.06 5.97 7.33
C PRO A 124 5.28 7.47 7.41
N TRP A 125 6.30 7.98 6.73
CA TRP A 125 6.66 9.40 6.75
C TRP A 125 5.75 10.27 5.89
N ALA A 126 5.02 9.67 4.94
CA ALA A 126 4.07 10.37 4.08
C ALA A 126 2.86 9.50 3.75
N PHE A 127 1.78 10.12 3.30
CA PHE A 127 0.65 9.47 2.64
C PHE A 127 0.35 10.19 1.33
N MET A 128 -0.20 9.45 0.37
CA MET A 128 -0.76 10.03 -0.85
C MET A 128 -2.28 9.86 -0.82
N CYS A 129 -3.00 10.97 -0.94
CA CYS A 129 -4.45 10.93 -1.03
C CYS A 129 -4.92 10.25 -2.34
N ALA A 130 -6.14 9.73 -2.31
CA ALA A 130 -6.86 9.36 -3.52
C ALA A 130 -7.12 10.61 -4.40
N TYR A 131 -7.49 10.34 -5.65
CA TYR A 131 -7.88 11.36 -6.62
C TYR A 131 -9.15 12.10 -6.22
#